data_AF-K9P4V3-F1
#
_entry.id   AF-K9P4V3-F1
#
_cell.length_a   1.000
_cell.length_b   1.000
_cell.length_c   1.000
_cell.angle_alpha   90.00
_cell.angle_beta   90.00
_cell.angle_gamma   90.00
#
_symmetry.space_group_name_H-M   'P 1'
#
loop_
_entity.id
_entity.type
_entity.pdbx_description
1 polymer ?
#
loop_
_entity_poly.entity_id
_entity_poly.type
_entity_poly.pdbx_seq_one_letter_code
_entity_poly.pdbx_strand_id
1 'polypeptide(L)' 'MPPHRISWINTPVLLEAIERYEQGRLPRSLTLWLQTVLEIEAPPSDPLIPGG' A
#
# COMPACT_ATOMS: atom_id res chain seq x y z
N MET A 1 -3.09 -0.24 -25.40
CA MET A 1 -3.92 0.46 -24.38
C MET A 1 -3.81 -0.33 -23.08
N PRO A 2 -3.29 0.22 -21.98
CA PRO A 2 -3.30 -0.51 -20.71
C PRO A 2 -4.75 -0.59 -20.20
N PRO A 3 -5.19 -1.74 -19.67
CA PRO A 3 -6.54 -1.89 -19.14
C PRO A 3 -6.72 -0.93 -17.97
N HIS A 4 -7.70 -0.04 -18.08
CA HIS A 4 -8.08 0.85 -16.98
C HIS A 4 -8.70 -0.03 -15.90
N ARG A 5 -7.92 -0.42 -14.89
CA ARG A 5 -8.42 -1.15 -13.73
C ARG A 5 -9.31 -0.18 -12.94
N ILE A 6 -10.61 -0.24 -13.21
CA ILE A 6 -11.61 0.40 -12.36
C ILE A 6 -11.60 -0.36 -11.03
N SER A 7 -10.92 0.17 -10.02
CA SER A 7 -10.96 -0.36 -8.65
C SER A 7 -12.04 0.39 -7.89
N TRP A 8 -13.18 -0.26 -7.65
CA TRP A 8 -14.19 0.27 -6.72
C TRP A 8 -13.65 0.15 -5.30
N ILE A 9 -12.98 1.19 -4.85
CA ILE A 9 -12.48 1.29 -3.48
C ILE A 9 -13.53 2.03 -2.65
N ASN A 10 -13.85 1.46 -1.50
CA ASN A 10 -14.72 2.10 -0.52
C ASN A 10 -13.95 3.27 0.14
N THR A 11 -14.36 4.51 -0.13
CA THR A 11 -13.68 5.72 0.34
C THR A 11 -13.46 5.75 1.86
N PRO A 12 -14.45 5.40 2.72
CA PRO A 12 -14.23 5.20 4.15
C PRO A 12 -13.08 4.26 4.51
N VAL A 13 -12.99 3.10 3.84
CA VAL A 13 -11.92 2.11 4.10
C VAL A 13 -10.55 2.67 3.72
N LEU A 14 -10.49 3.43 2.62
CA LEU A 14 -9.26 4.10 2.21
C LEU A 14 -8.82 5.16 3.22
N LEU A 15 -9.75 6.00 3.71
CA LEU A 15 -9.45 7.02 4.72
C LEU A 15 -8.90 6.39 6.00
N GLU A 16 -9.56 5.34 6.49
CA GLU A 16 -9.18 4.65 7.72
C GLU A 16 -7.81 3.95 7.58
N ALA A 17 -7.52 3.42 6.39
CA ALA A 17 -6.22 2.83 6.07
C ALA A 17 -5.11 3.90 6.05
N ILE A 18 -5.37 5.08 5.48
CA ILE A 18 -4.43 6.22 5.48
C ILE A 18 -4.14 6.67 6.91
N GLU A 19 -5.16 6.90 7.73
CA GLU A 19 -4.99 7.32 9.12
C GLU A 19 -4.14 6.31 9.93
N ARG A 20 -4.40 5.01 9.76
CA ARG A 20 -3.60 3.96 10.44
C ARG A 20 -2.19 3.84 9.89
N TYR A 21 -1.99 4.10 8.60
CA TYR A 21 -0.67 4.13 7.98
C TYR A 21 0.20 5.24 8.58
N GLU A 22 -0.35 6.45 8.69
CA GLU A 22 0.32 7.59 9.31
C GLU A 22 0.66 7.33 10.79
N GLN A 23 -0.20 6.60 11.50
CA GLN A 23 0.04 6.21 12.89
C GLN A 23 1.02 5.03 13.05
N GLY A 24 1.51 4.42 11.97
CA GLY A 24 2.38 3.24 12.02
C GLY A 24 1.69 1.97 12.55
N ARG A 25 0.35 1.93 12.51
CA ARG A 25 -0.48 0.83 13.04
C ARG A 25 -1.03 -0.09 11.95
N LEU A 26 -0.71 0.19 10.69
CA LEU A 26 -1.19 -0.59 9.56
C LEU A 26 -0.34 -1.87 9.38
N PRO A 27 -0.94 -3.07 9.35
CA PRO A 27 -0.23 -4.31 9.05
C PRO A 27 0.47 -4.26 7.69
N ARG A 28 1.62 -4.92 7.54
CA ARG A 28 2.44 -4.89 6.32
C ARG A 28 1.66 -5.21 5.03
N SER A 29 0.75 -6.17 5.05
CA SER A 29 -0.07 -6.51 3.89
C SER A 29 -0.99 -5.36 3.46
N LEU A 30 -1.57 -4.64 4.42
CA LEU A 30 -2.39 -3.46 4.16
C LEU A 30 -1.55 -2.25 3.78
N THR A 31 -0.33 -2.14 4.29
CA THR A 31 0.64 -1.13 3.83
C THR A 31 0.98 -1.31 2.37
N LEU A 32 1.30 -2.53 1.93
CA LEU A 32 1.59 -2.82 0.51
C LEU A 32 0.35 -2.57 -0.36
N TRP A 33 -0.83 -2.94 0.12
CA TRP A 33 -2.09 -2.64 -0.57
C TRP A 33 -2.28 -1.12 -0.72
N LEU A 34 -2.10 -0.36 0.35
CA LEU A 34 -2.27 1.09 0.35
C LEU A 34 -1.25 1.78 -0.58
N GLN A 35 0.01 1.35 -0.54
CA GLN A 35 1.05 1.83 -1.44
C GLN A 35 0.71 1.53 -2.91
N THR A 36 0.16 0.35 -3.20
CA THR A 36 -0.29 -0.01 -4.55
C THR A 36 -1.49 0.84 -4.99
N VAL A 37 -2.46 1.07 -4.09
CA VAL A 37 -3.67 1.86 -4.37
C VAL A 37 -3.36 3.33 -4.60
N LEU A 38 -2.41 3.88 -3.83
CA LEU A 38 -2.01 5.28 -3.89
C LEU A 38 -0.81 5.52 -4.81
N GLU A 39 -0.31 4.48 -5.48
CA GLU A 39 0.90 4.52 -6.32
C GLU A 39 2.10 5.15 -5.59
N ILE A 40 2.22 4.90 -4.29
CA ILE A 40 3.33 5.38 -3.46
C ILE A 40 4.55 4.52 -3.79
N GLU A 41 5.60 5.16 -4.28
CA GLU A 41 6.90 4.51 -4.42
C GLU A 41 7.36 4.05 -3.05
N ALA A 42 7.49 2.73 -2.87
CA ALA A 42 8.11 2.21 -1.67
C ALA A 42 9.54 2.78 -1.59
N PRO A 43 10.00 3.24 -0.42
CA PRO A 43 11.43 3.51 -0.25
C PRO A 43 12.17 2.24 -0.69
N PRO A 44 13.33 2.37 -1.36
CA PRO A 44 14.07 1.23 -1.89
C PRO A 44 14.19 0.23 -0.76
N SER A 45 13.39 -0.83 -0.84
CA SER A 45 13.43 -1.87 0.17
C SER A 45 14.77 -2.51 -0.05
N ASP A 46 15.61 -2.43 0.98
CA ASP A 46 16.80 -3.25 1.08
C ASP A 46 16.40 -4.63 0.55
N PRO A 47 17.07 -5.13 -0.51
CA PRO A 47 16.69 -6.39 -1.10
C PRO A 47 16.61 -7.37 0.05
N LEU A 48 15.49 -8.07 0.16
CA LEU A 48 15.38 -9.23 1.03
C LEU A 48 16.56 -10.14 0.66
N ILE A 49 17.69 -10.01 1.34
CA ILE A 49 18.79 -10.96 1.28
C ILE A 49 18.22 -12.15 2.05
N PRO A 50 17.81 -13.24 1.37
CA PRO A 50 17.66 -14.49 2.09
C PRO A 50 19.08 -14.85 2.54
N GLY A 51 19.28 -15.03 3.85
CA GLY A 51 20.59 -15.16 4.46
C GLY A 51 21.58 -16.04 3.68
N GLY A 52 22.82 -15.58 3.66
CA GLY A 52 24.02 -16.29 3.21
C GLY A 52 25.25 -15.63 3.80
#